data_AF-A0A7W1LXJ5-F1
#
_entry.id   AF-A0A7W1LXJ5-F1
#
_cell.length_a   1.000
_cell.length_b   1.000
_cell.length_c   1.000
_cell.angle_alpha   90.00
_cell.angle_beta   90.00
_cell.angle_gamma   90.00
#
_symmetry.space_group_name_H-M   'P 1'
#
loop_
_entity.id
_entity.type
_entity.pdbx_description
1 polymer ?
#
loop_
_entity_poly.entity_id
_entity_poly.type
_entity_poly.pdbx_seq_one_letter_code
_entity_poly.pdbx_strand_id
1 'polypeptide(L)'
;DGRVSAVVGTHTHVQTADERILHKGTAYLTDIGMTGSYAGVIGMKQEDVIARFTSAVHRRAEHAAGEVRICAAVIDVDEATGRAREISRLSLPHER
;
A
#
# COMPACT_ATOMS: atom_id res chain seq x y z
N ASP A 1 -9.86 -12.39 12.82
CA ASP A 1 -9.10 -13.59 12.44
C ASP A 1 -10.01 -14.81 12.37
N GLY A 2 -9.87 -15.63 11.32
CA GLY A 2 -10.56 -16.91 11.11
C GLY A 2 -11.95 -16.84 10.47
N ARG A 3 -12.44 -15.64 10.13
CA ARG A 3 -13.75 -15.43 9.47
C ARG A 3 -13.65 -15.03 8.00
N VAL A 4 -12.46 -14.64 7.58
CA VAL A 4 -12.13 -14.18 6.23
C VAL A 4 -10.76 -14.70 5.88
N SER A 5 -10.49 -14.91 4.59
CA SER A 5 -9.20 -15.39 4.11
C SER A 5 -8.10 -14.35 4.26
N ALA A 6 -8.42 -13.07 4.09
CA ALA A 6 -7.46 -11.97 4.20
C ALA A 6 -8.09 -10.67 4.74
N VAL A 7 -7.27 -9.86 5.40
CA VAL A 7 -7.54 -8.46 5.75
C VAL A 7 -6.31 -7.65 5.35
N VAL A 8 -6.46 -6.82 4.33
CA VAL A 8 -5.38 -5.97 3.82
C VAL A 8 -5.81 -4.52 3.94
N GLY A 9 -5.08 -3.74 4.72
CA GLY A 9 -5.36 -2.32 4.85
C GLY A 9 -4.84 -1.51 3.67
N THR A 10 -5.35 -0.30 3.55
CA THR A 10 -5.00 0.72 2.55
C THR A 10 -5.07 2.10 3.21
N HIS A 11 -4.85 3.18 2.43
CA HIS A 11 -5.00 4.61 2.77
C HIS A 11 -3.70 5.36 3.04
N THR A 12 -2.74 4.79 3.77
CA THR A 12 -1.54 5.54 4.19
C THR A 12 -0.51 5.72 3.07
N HIS A 13 -0.67 4.98 1.98
CA HIS A 13 0.18 4.97 0.78
C HIS A 13 1.61 4.46 1.02
N VAL A 14 1.95 4.01 2.23
CA VAL A 14 3.26 3.43 2.57
C VAL A 14 3.06 1.96 2.91
N GLN A 15 3.66 1.07 2.12
CA GLN A 15 3.55 -0.37 2.35
C GLN A 15 4.26 -0.76 3.66
N THR A 16 3.55 -1.47 4.54
CA THR A 16 4.14 -2.03 5.76
C THR A 16 4.84 -3.37 5.49
N ALA A 17 5.73 -3.79 6.39
CA ALA A 17 6.46 -5.06 6.33
C ALA A 17 5.98 -6.03 7.43
N ASP A 18 4.68 -5.99 7.74
CA ASP A 18 4.03 -6.79 8.78
C ASP A 18 3.11 -7.87 8.19
N GLU A 19 3.32 -8.24 6.93
CA GLU A 19 2.61 -9.33 6.27
C GLU A 19 2.78 -10.64 7.06
N ARG A 20 1.65 -11.27 7.40
CA ARG A 20 1.66 -12.54 8.15
C ARG A 20 0.34 -13.28 8.03
N ILE A 21 0.39 -14.58 8.31
CA ILE A 21 -0.81 -15.37 8.61
C ILE A 21 -1.10 -15.27 10.12
N LEU A 22 -2.32 -14.87 10.48
CA LEU A 22 -2.78 -14.81 11.86
C LEU A 22 -3.13 -16.21 12.40
N HIS A 23 -3.31 -16.33 13.71
CA HIS A 23 -3.44 -17.62 14.41
C HIS A 23 -4.57 -18.52 13.90
N LYS A 24 -5.67 -17.95 13.38
CA LYS A 24 -6.83 -18.67 12.85
C LYS A 24 -6.87 -18.70 11.32
N GLY A 25 -5.76 -18.37 10.65
CA GLY A 25 -5.60 -18.56 9.21
C GLY A 25 -6.04 -17.38 8.33
N THR A 26 -6.27 -16.19 8.88
CA THR A 26 -6.46 -14.98 8.07
C THR A 26 -5.10 -14.37 7.70
N ALA A 27 -4.84 -14.12 6.41
CA ALA A 27 -3.71 -13.30 5.98
C ALA A 27 -3.93 -11.84 6.38
N TYR A 28 -2.88 -11.16 6.81
CA TYR A 28 -2.94 -9.79 7.31
C TYR A 28 -1.78 -8.95 6.80
N LEU A 29 -2.06 -7.70 6.44
CA LEU A 29 -1.10 -6.64 6.13
C LEU A 29 -1.71 -5.29 6.55
N THR A 30 -0.99 -4.48 7.35
CA THR A 30 -1.52 -3.20 7.87
C THR A 30 -1.81 -2.21 6.76
N ASP A 31 -0.91 -2.03 5.80
CA ASP A 31 -1.16 -1.22 4.60
C ASP A 31 -0.46 -1.81 3.39
N ILE A 32 -1.21 -2.04 2.31
CA ILE A 32 -0.66 -2.55 1.04
C ILE A 32 0.27 -1.55 0.36
N GLY A 33 0.19 -0.27 0.72
CA GLY A 33 0.88 0.84 0.08
C GLY A 33 0.11 1.42 -1.10
N MET A 34 0.80 2.22 -1.90
CA MET A 34 0.25 2.88 -3.09
C MET A 34 0.85 2.31 -4.37
N THR A 35 0.02 2.18 -5.41
CA THR A 35 0.48 2.07 -6.80
C THR A 35 0.41 3.44 -7.47
N GLY A 36 1.55 4.01 -7.83
CA GLY A 36 1.67 5.39 -8.29
C GLY A 36 3.09 5.93 -8.19
N SER A 37 3.25 7.25 -8.37
CA SER A 37 4.57 7.90 -8.28
C SER A 37 5.08 7.97 -6.84
N TYR A 38 6.30 7.49 -6.63
CA TYR A 38 7.08 7.56 -5.39
C TYR A 38 8.04 8.76 -5.36
N ALA A 39 8.12 9.52 -6.45
CA ALA A 39 8.93 10.74 -6.54
C ALA A 39 8.29 11.96 -5.83
N GLY A 40 7.26 11.75 -5.01
CA GLY A 40 6.50 12.79 -4.32
C GLY A 40 6.11 12.40 -2.89
N VAL A 41 5.25 13.19 -2.27
CA VAL A 41 4.73 12.93 -0.92
C VAL A 41 3.33 12.33 -1.02
N ILE A 42 3.21 11.03 -0.73
CA ILE A 42 1.92 10.31 -0.77
C ILE A 42 1.26 10.41 -2.17
N GLY A 43 2.08 10.50 -3.23
CA GLY A 43 1.64 10.60 -4.63
C GLY A 43 1.37 12.02 -5.14
N MET A 44 1.62 13.05 -4.32
CA MET A 44 1.50 14.46 -4.68
C MET A 44 2.87 15.11 -4.88
N LYS A 45 2.95 16.17 -5.70
CA LYS A 45 4.19 16.92 -5.92
C LYS A 45 4.75 17.42 -4.59
N GLN A 46 6.05 17.21 -4.40
CA GLN A 46 6.72 17.49 -3.13
C GLN A 46 6.62 18.97 -2.75
N GLU A 47 6.81 19.87 -3.71
CA GLU A 47 6.79 21.32 -3.48
C GLU A 47 5.42 21.81 -3.02
N ASP A 48 4.35 21.27 -3.61
CA ASP A 48 2.97 21.64 -3.26
C ASP A 48 2.63 21.19 -1.83
N VAL A 49 3.04 19.97 -1.45
CA VAL A 49 2.80 19.46 -0.09
C VAL A 49 3.61 20.25 0.92
N ILE A 50 4.88 20.54 0.65
CA ILE A 50 5.71 21.37 1.55
C ILE A 50 5.08 22.76 1.72
N ALA A 51 4.68 23.42 0.62
CA ALA A 51 4.06 24.73 0.67
C ALA A 51 2.78 24.73 1.52
N ARG A 52 1.99 23.65 1.48
CA ARG A 52 0.79 23.49 2.33
C ARG A 52 1.11 23.51 3.84
N PHE A 53 2.29 23.04 4.25
CA PHE A 53 2.70 23.03 5.66
C PHE A 53 3.49 24.26 6.09
N THR A 54 4.15 24.95 5.14
CA THR A 54 5.05 26.08 5.44
C THR A 54 4.48 27.44 5.06
N SER A 55 3.39 27.50 4.30
CA SER A 55 2.73 28.74 3.85
C SER A 55 1.28 28.82 4.31
N ALA A 56 0.80 30.04 4.56
CA ALA A 56 -0.62 30.32 4.82
C ALA A 56 -1.49 30.33 3.54
N VAL A 57 -0.86 30.25 2.35
CA VAL A 57 -1.58 30.27 1.07
C VAL A 57 -2.05 28.87 0.72
N HIS A 58 -3.37 28.68 0.72
CA HIS A 58 -3.96 27.42 0.26
C HIS A 58 -3.78 27.26 -1.25
N ARG A 59 -3.15 26.14 -1.66
CA ARG A 59 -3.05 25.72 -3.06
C ARG A 59 -3.43 24.26 -3.16
N ARG A 60 -4.11 23.90 -4.25
CA ARG A 60 -4.41 22.51 -4.56
C ARG A 60 -3.11 21.83 -4.98
N ALA A 61 -2.78 20.71 -4.34
CA ALA A 61 -1.62 19.92 -4.71
C ALA A 61 -1.89 19.16 -6.01
N GLU A 62 -0.88 19.11 -6.87
CA GLU A 62 -0.90 18.31 -8.10
C GLU A 62 -0.30 16.92 -7.88
N HIS A 63 -0.64 15.97 -8.76
CA HIS A 63 -0.07 14.62 -8.72
C HIS A 63 1.41 14.63 -9.11
N ALA A 64 2.21 13.84 -8.40
CA ALA A 64 3.60 13.62 -8.75
C ALA A 64 3.71 12.79 -10.04
N ALA A 65 4.70 13.11 -10.88
CA ALA A 65 5.06 12.33 -12.06
C ALA A 65 6.37 11.56 -11.78
N GLY A 66 6.83 10.75 -12.73
CA GLY A 66 8.10 10.01 -12.61
C GLY A 66 7.94 8.67 -11.88
N GLU A 67 8.99 8.26 -11.15
CA GLU A 67 9.20 6.95 -10.52
C GLU A 67 7.91 6.25 -10.06
N VAL A 68 7.32 5.43 -10.93
CA VAL A 68 6.11 4.68 -10.59
C VAL A 68 6.51 3.37 -9.94
N ARG A 69 5.84 3.03 -8.84
CA ARG A 69 5.91 1.70 -8.23
C ARG A 69 4.54 1.07 -8.17
N ILE A 70 4.53 -0.26 -8.24
CA ILE A 70 3.38 -1.11 -7.99
C ILE A 70 3.56 -1.74 -6.62
N CYS A 71 2.61 -1.47 -5.72
CA CYS A 71 2.52 -2.12 -4.43
C CYS A 71 1.30 -3.03 -4.40
N ALA A 72 1.53 -4.31 -4.08
CA ALA A 72 0.51 -5.35 -4.07
C ALA A 72 0.82 -6.41 -3.00
N ALA A 73 -0.11 -7.34 -2.80
CA ALA A 73 0.09 -8.54 -2.00
C ALA A 73 -0.43 -9.75 -2.77
N VAL A 74 0.36 -10.83 -2.80
CA VAL A 74 -0.04 -12.14 -3.32
C VAL A 74 -0.41 -13.00 -2.13
N ILE A 75 -1.60 -13.62 -2.18
CA ILE A 75 -2.14 -14.41 -1.07
C ILE A 75 -2.57 -15.76 -1.64
N ASP A 76 -1.99 -16.84 -1.11
CA ASP A 76 -2.44 -18.20 -1.40
C ASP A 76 -3.51 -18.60 -0.39
N VAL A 77 -4.65 -19.10 -0.88
CA VAL A 77 -5.81 -19.48 -0.07
C VAL A 77 -6.18 -20.92 -0.36
N ASP A 78 -6.31 -21.70 0.71
CA ASP A 78 -6.86 -23.05 0.66
C ASP A 78 -8.36 -23.01 0.34
N GLU A 79 -8.75 -23.49 -0.83
CA GLU A 79 -10.14 -23.46 -1.30
C GLU A 79 -11.10 -24.30 -0.43
N ALA A 80 -10.62 -25.38 0.19
CA ALA A 80 -11.45 -26.27 0.99
C ALA A 80 -11.75 -25.69 2.38
N THR A 81 -10.80 -24.95 2.96
CA THR A 81 -10.92 -24.41 4.32
C THR A 81 -11.14 -22.90 4.37
N GLY A 82 -10.90 -22.18 3.28
CA GLY A 82 -10.90 -20.72 3.20
C GLY A 82 -9.74 -20.04 3.94
N ARG A 83 -8.78 -20.80 4.47
CA ARG A 83 -7.62 -20.28 5.22
C ARG A 83 -6.50 -19.88 4.28
N ALA A 84 -5.84 -18.76 4.58
CA ALA A 84 -4.63 -18.39 3.86
C ALA A 84 -3.44 -19.29 4.26
N ARG A 85 -2.66 -19.69 3.26
CA ARG A 85 -1.44 -20.50 3.40
C ARG A 85 -0.20 -19.63 3.41
N GLU A 86 -0.20 -18.59 2.57
CA GLU A 86 0.93 -17.69 2.39
C GLU A 86 0.43 -16.27 2.07
N ILE A 87 1.21 -15.27 2.49
CA ILE A 87 1.10 -13.89 2.03
C ILE A 87 2.50 -13.37 1.73
N SER A 88 2.68 -12.78 0.55
CA SER A 88 3.92 -12.16 0.09
C SER A 88 3.63 -10.77 -0.47
N ARG A 89 4.26 -9.73 0.08
CA ARG A 89 4.14 -8.37 -0.43
C ARG A 89 5.01 -8.15 -1.67
N LEU A 90 4.51 -7.34 -2.60
CA LEU A 90 5.22 -6.91 -3.79
C LEU A 90 5.42 -5.39 -3.73
N SER A 91 6.64 -4.96 -4.02
CA SER A 91 7.02 -3.57 -4.28
C SER A 91 7.91 -3.56 -5.51
N LEU A 92 7.31 -3.27 -6.66
CA LEU A 92 7.93 -3.43 -7.97
C LEU A 92 8.11 -2.06 -8.64
N PRO A 93 9.27 -1.76 -9.25
CA PRO A 93 9.37 -0.61 -10.15
C PRO A 93 8.48 -0.85 -11.38
N HIS A 94 7.79 0.20 -11.84
CA HIS A 94 7.13 0.18 -13.14
C HIS A 94 8.06 0.84 -14.16
N GLU A 95 8.87 0.00 -14.81
CA GLU A 95 9.67 0.36 -15.96
C GLU A 95 8.79 0.22 -17.22
N ARG A 96 8.85 1.22 -18.11
CA ARG A 96 8.21 1.16 -19.43
C ARG A 96 9.16 0.59 -20.46
#